data_AF-A0AB34JTK5-F1
#
_entry.id   AF-A0AB34JTK5-F1
#
_cell.length_a   1.000
_cell.length_b   1.000
_cell.length_c   1.000
_cell.angle_alpha   90.00
_cell.angle_beta   90.00
_cell.angle_gamma   90.00
#
_symmetry.space_group_name_H-M   'P 1'
#
loop_
_entity.id
_entity.type
_entity.pdbx_description
1 polymer ?
#
loop_
_entity_poly.entity_id
_entity_poly.type
_entity_poly.pdbx_seq_one_letter_code
_entity_poly.pdbx_strand_id
1 'polypeptide(L)'
;MDSLESSLGAAATAQLLSMSDRKQMDARLRELGVAKLGQRAALINTLLQQQLERRTLPAPAVPDRKQPPHAASTSGAEPPGGPRAPQVLFIAHSGYFAGHTFGGATRASLAMLRDARRVCGEALQVVCLAQRPMPERMAFQLGTQRLGSHMWEGIPILIGGERQLSAVLEGRRYHAVVSLSIEASLLKLAASVNALRRYAMAHNYYLPPFGPFRRFAVATGHLQLLQQMDALLCPCEHHCAYLRRWAQFEISCFPLYAADYQYFHTRRADGSLALPAAMRPWEAAHEYVTLVSPSPEKGLAVLLTLARMLPDVRFAAVATQWTEEGTRRKLRGVANIAVLEAEADVNVIFRQTKLLLAPSVWQECCPLVVMEAVVRGIPCVSSDWGGLPEANPNPTLRVRATLAYDHARGVLHHGLTNEELEEALAKAPMRDDEAPEPTARLKAVALAVDEEATEDEARPFADLVRWLLDDEAALRRESERSRRSFVEFATRRQGEFARMLQSLAATDVGHEGGGVHERARRAGFDLVQLVEEDLRRDALATEAIVRERMEAIDPPAAFQVVHKPMVYLRAAPSLEAEIVGAALAGMLILMDAQLDGWVRTADPVSKTGRHAWGLVDGAGIGLGCLLKRAS
;
A
#
# COMPACT_ATOMS: atom_id res chain seq x y z
N MET A 1 -18.30 -34.33 17.58
CA MET A 1 -18.52 -34.72 18.98
C MET A 1 -18.22 -36.20 19.15
N ASP A 2 -18.74 -37.05 18.27
CA ASP A 2 -18.70 -38.51 18.34
C ASP A 2 -17.31 -39.14 18.50
N SER A 3 -16.23 -38.57 17.92
CA SER A 3 -14.87 -39.11 18.07
C SER A 3 -14.16 -38.75 19.39
N LEU A 4 -14.55 -37.64 20.02
CA LEU A 4 -14.00 -37.20 21.32
C LEU A 4 -14.75 -37.87 22.46
N GLU A 5 -16.08 -37.98 22.34
CA GLU A 5 -16.92 -38.66 23.31
C GLU A 5 -16.65 -40.17 23.35
N SER A 6 -16.28 -40.79 22.22
CA SER A 6 -15.82 -42.17 22.20
C SER A 6 -14.45 -42.38 22.87
N SER A 7 -13.60 -41.34 22.89
CA SER A 7 -12.23 -41.42 23.43
C SER A 7 -12.14 -41.05 24.92
N LEU A 8 -12.96 -40.12 25.40
CA LEU A 8 -12.91 -39.58 26.78
C LEU A 8 -14.21 -39.76 27.57
N GLY A 9 -15.30 -40.14 26.91
CA GLY A 9 -16.66 -40.14 27.49
C GLY A 9 -17.33 -38.77 27.42
N ALA A 10 -18.66 -38.75 27.32
CA ALA A 10 -19.47 -37.54 27.16
C ALA A 10 -19.34 -36.56 28.35
N ALA A 11 -19.33 -37.08 29.58
CA ALA A 11 -19.22 -36.26 30.80
C ALA A 11 -17.87 -35.53 30.91
N ALA A 12 -16.76 -36.21 30.60
CA ALA A 12 -15.44 -35.60 30.61
C ALA A 12 -15.27 -34.58 29.48
N THR A 13 -15.83 -34.88 28.30
CA THR A 13 -15.82 -33.97 27.13
C THR A 13 -16.59 -32.68 27.43
N ALA A 14 -17.79 -32.76 28.03
CA ALA A 14 -18.57 -31.59 28.43
C ALA A 14 -17.84 -30.74 29.49
N GLN A 15 -17.22 -31.39 30.48
CA GLN A 15 -16.44 -30.69 31.51
C GLN A 15 -15.25 -29.94 30.89
N LEU A 16 -14.49 -30.59 30.01
CA LEU A 16 -13.36 -29.99 29.32
C LEU A 16 -13.78 -28.84 28.39
N LEU A 17 -14.92 -28.96 27.69
CA LEU A 17 -15.47 -27.88 26.85
C LEU A 17 -15.95 -26.66 27.64
N SER A 18 -16.19 -26.78 28.94
CA SER A 18 -16.54 -25.66 29.81
C SER A 18 -15.33 -24.88 30.35
N MET A 19 -14.12 -25.45 30.25
CA MET A 19 -12.90 -24.83 30.75
C MET A 19 -12.37 -23.77 29.77
N SER A 20 -11.95 -22.62 30.31
CA SER A 20 -11.42 -21.49 29.52
C SER A 20 -9.89 -21.42 29.50
N ASP A 21 -9.20 -22.24 30.29
CA ASP A 21 -7.74 -22.22 30.45
C ASP A 21 -7.10 -23.56 30.06
N ARG A 22 -6.10 -23.49 29.18
CA ARG A 22 -5.31 -24.63 28.73
C ARG A 22 -4.63 -25.37 29.87
N LYS A 23 -4.12 -24.67 30.90
CA LYS A 23 -3.44 -25.35 32.02
C LYS A 23 -4.40 -26.26 32.78
N GLN A 24 -5.66 -25.82 32.93
CA GLN A 24 -6.71 -26.61 33.55
C GLN A 24 -7.10 -27.81 32.67
N MET A 25 -7.23 -27.61 31.36
CA MET A 25 -7.49 -28.71 30.42
C MET A 25 -6.36 -29.74 30.40
N ASP A 26 -5.09 -29.31 30.40
CA ASP A 26 -3.93 -30.22 30.44
C ASP A 26 -3.85 -30.98 31.76
N ALA A 27 -4.07 -30.32 32.90
CA ALA A 27 -4.13 -30.96 34.21
C ALA A 27 -5.24 -32.02 34.25
N ARG A 28 -6.44 -31.68 33.75
CA ARG A 28 -7.57 -32.62 33.71
C ARG A 28 -7.32 -33.80 32.78
N LEU A 29 -6.69 -33.59 31.62
CA LEU A 29 -6.32 -34.69 30.72
C LEU A 29 -5.25 -35.61 31.33
N ARG A 30 -4.37 -35.10 32.20
CA ARG A 30 -3.45 -35.96 32.98
C ARG A 30 -4.20 -36.81 33.99
N GLU A 31 -5.16 -36.23 34.70
CA GLU A 31 -6.03 -36.98 35.63
C GLU A 31 -6.84 -38.07 34.92
N LEU A 32 -7.24 -37.82 33.67
CA LEU A 32 -7.94 -38.78 32.80
C LEU A 32 -7.00 -39.80 32.13
N GLY A 33 -5.71 -39.83 32.49
CA GLY A 33 -4.76 -40.85 32.06
C GLY A 33 -4.06 -40.61 30.71
N VAL A 34 -4.21 -39.43 30.10
CA VAL A 34 -3.54 -39.12 28.81
C VAL A 34 -2.09 -38.69 29.05
N ALA A 35 -1.17 -39.66 29.02
CA ALA A 35 0.23 -39.46 29.44
C ALA A 35 1.11 -38.70 28.41
N LYS A 36 0.86 -38.84 27.09
CA LYS A 36 1.73 -38.23 26.07
C LYS A 36 1.35 -36.77 25.80
N LEU A 37 2.35 -35.88 25.79
CA LEU A 37 2.15 -34.44 25.53
C LEU A 37 1.49 -34.17 24.17
N GLY A 38 1.91 -34.87 23.12
CA GLY A 38 1.32 -34.73 21.78
C GLY A 38 -0.17 -35.10 21.74
N GLN A 39 -0.56 -36.17 22.45
CA GLN A 39 -1.96 -36.60 22.56
C GLN A 39 -2.81 -35.60 23.35
N ARG A 40 -2.30 -35.09 24.48
CA ARG A 40 -2.98 -34.03 25.23
C ARG A 40 -3.13 -32.76 24.42
N ALA A 41 -2.07 -32.33 23.72
CA ALA A 41 -2.11 -31.15 22.88
C ALA A 41 -3.15 -31.28 21.75
N ALA A 42 -3.22 -32.43 21.09
CA ALA A 42 -4.22 -32.71 20.07
C ALA A 42 -5.66 -32.64 20.61
N LEU A 43 -5.91 -33.25 21.79
CA LEU A 43 -7.22 -33.20 22.44
C LEU A 43 -7.61 -31.77 22.85
N ILE A 44 -6.70 -31.02 23.47
CA ILE A 44 -6.92 -29.61 23.85
C ILE A 44 -7.21 -28.77 22.62
N ASN A 45 -6.41 -28.91 21.56
CA ASN A 45 -6.61 -28.19 20.30
C ASN A 45 -7.99 -28.50 19.70
N THR A 46 -8.43 -29.76 19.75
CA THR A 46 -9.75 -30.16 19.26
C THR A 46 -10.89 -29.54 20.10
N LEU A 47 -10.73 -29.50 21.42
CA LEU A 47 -11.70 -28.88 22.34
C LEU A 47 -11.80 -27.38 22.11
N LEU A 48 -10.66 -26.69 21.96
CA LEU A 48 -10.61 -25.26 21.64
C LEU A 48 -11.28 -24.98 20.29
N GLN A 49 -11.02 -25.80 19.26
CA GLN A 49 -11.65 -25.68 17.96
C GLN A 49 -13.18 -25.80 18.03
N GLN A 50 -13.69 -26.73 18.84
CA GLN A 50 -15.14 -26.87 19.05
C GLN A 50 -15.75 -25.68 19.82
N GLN A 51 -15.01 -25.09 20.76
CA GLN A 51 -15.45 -23.85 21.43
C GLN A 51 -15.56 -22.68 20.44
N LEU A 52 -14.67 -22.60 19.44
CA LEU A 52 -14.75 -21.60 18.38
C LEU A 52 -16.01 -21.76 17.53
N GLU A 53 -16.28 -22.98 17.08
CA GLU A 53 -17.45 -23.31 16.26
C GLU A 53 -18.77 -23.00 16.99
N ARG A 54 -18.81 -23.14 18.32
CA ARG A 54 -19.96 -22.78 19.15
C ARG A 54 -20.11 -21.27 19.39
N ARG A 55 -19.04 -20.48 19.25
CA ARG A 55 -19.05 -19.01 19.42
C ARG A 55 -19.38 -18.25 18.13
N THR A 56 -19.15 -18.85 16.97
CA THR A 56 -19.70 -18.35 15.72
C THR A 56 -21.22 -18.50 15.75
N LEU A 57 -21.94 -17.38 15.93
CA LEU A 57 -23.40 -17.31 15.78
C LEU A 57 -23.84 -18.08 14.51
N PRO A 58 -24.97 -18.82 14.55
CA PRO A 58 -25.53 -19.37 13.32
C PRO A 58 -25.71 -18.22 12.33
N ALA A 59 -25.38 -18.48 11.07
CA ALA A 59 -25.56 -17.52 9.99
C ALA A 59 -26.98 -16.93 10.09
N PRO A 60 -27.16 -15.60 9.96
CA PRO A 60 -28.51 -15.07 9.85
C PRO A 60 -29.19 -15.79 8.70
N ALA A 61 -30.37 -16.35 8.98
CA ALA A 61 -31.19 -17.00 7.96
C ALA A 61 -31.28 -16.05 6.77
N VAL A 62 -30.97 -16.56 5.57
CA VAL A 62 -31.22 -15.86 4.31
C VAL A 62 -32.70 -15.46 4.36
N PRO A 63 -33.04 -14.16 4.37
CA PRO A 63 -34.44 -13.76 4.34
C PRO A 63 -35.01 -14.32 3.04
N ASP A 64 -36.13 -15.02 3.20
CA ASP A 64 -36.89 -15.56 2.09
C ASP A 64 -37.15 -14.47 1.05
N ARG A 65 -37.16 -14.85 -0.22
CA ARG A 65 -37.25 -13.99 -1.41
C ARG A 65 -38.61 -13.28 -1.49
N LYS A 66 -39.00 -12.44 -0.53
CA LYS A 66 -40.16 -11.54 -0.64
C LYS A 66 -39.91 -10.22 0.08
N GLN A 67 -39.82 -9.18 -0.75
CA GLN A 67 -39.83 -7.73 -0.47
C GLN A 67 -38.57 -7.10 0.14
N PRO A 68 -38.00 -6.07 -0.52
CA PRO A 68 -36.90 -5.28 0.04
C PRO A 68 -37.39 -4.46 1.25
N PRO A 69 -36.52 -4.15 2.22
CA PRO A 69 -36.87 -3.27 3.32
C PRO A 69 -37.16 -1.88 2.76
N HIS A 70 -38.37 -1.38 3.01
CA HIS A 70 -38.73 0.00 2.76
C HIS A 70 -37.76 0.90 3.53
N ALA A 71 -36.85 1.54 2.81
CA ALA A 71 -36.26 2.79 3.26
C ALA A 71 -37.43 3.77 3.44
N ALA A 72 -37.61 4.27 4.66
CA ALA A 72 -38.60 5.29 4.94
C ALA A 72 -38.37 6.45 3.97
N SER A 73 -39.33 6.68 3.08
CA SER A 73 -39.39 7.87 2.26
C SER A 73 -39.73 9.03 3.18
N THR A 74 -38.73 9.69 3.74
CA THR A 74 -38.91 11.06 4.20
C THR A 74 -38.93 11.94 2.96
N SER A 75 -40.12 12.09 2.38
CA SER A 75 -40.46 13.23 1.53
C SER A 75 -40.51 14.47 2.41
N GLY A 76 -39.35 14.95 2.86
CA GLY A 76 -39.19 16.30 3.36
C GLY A 76 -38.80 17.15 2.15
N ALA A 77 -39.65 18.10 1.78
CA ALA A 77 -39.28 19.12 0.82
C ALA A 77 -38.03 19.85 1.34
N GLU A 78 -36.90 19.69 0.65
CA GLU A 78 -35.70 20.48 0.93
C GLU A 78 -35.99 21.96 0.63
N PRO A 79 -35.52 22.89 1.47
CA PRO A 79 -35.68 24.32 1.20
C PRO A 79 -34.88 24.68 -0.06
N PRO A 80 -35.41 25.54 -0.95
CA PRO A 80 -34.70 25.94 -2.15
C PRO A 80 -33.60 26.95 -1.79
N GLY A 81 -32.35 26.68 -2.18
CA GLY A 81 -31.32 27.75 -2.20
C GLY A 81 -29.86 27.40 -1.90
N GLY A 82 -29.45 26.14 -1.88
CA GLY A 82 -28.02 25.76 -1.81
C GLY A 82 -27.57 24.99 -3.06
N PRO A 83 -26.32 25.15 -3.55
CA PRO A 83 -25.81 24.30 -4.62
C PRO A 83 -25.81 22.84 -4.15
N ARG A 84 -26.44 21.96 -4.93
CA ARG A 84 -26.54 20.52 -4.64
C ARG A 84 -25.14 19.92 -4.54
N ALA A 85 -24.85 19.10 -3.54
CA ALA A 85 -23.54 18.46 -3.42
C ALA A 85 -23.34 17.41 -4.53
N PRO A 86 -22.16 17.34 -5.18
CA PRO A 86 -21.89 16.35 -6.21
C PRO A 86 -21.86 14.94 -5.61
N GLN A 87 -22.60 14.02 -6.21
CA GLN A 87 -22.53 12.58 -5.92
C GLN A 87 -21.25 12.00 -6.50
N VAL A 88 -20.33 11.54 -5.66
CA VAL A 88 -19.00 11.07 -6.09
C VAL A 88 -18.70 9.70 -5.49
N LEU A 89 -18.20 8.79 -6.32
CA LEU A 89 -17.73 7.47 -5.91
C LEU A 89 -16.21 7.38 -6.00
N PHE A 90 -15.56 6.96 -4.92
CA PHE A 90 -14.15 6.55 -4.95
C PHE A 90 -14.05 5.03 -4.96
N ILE A 91 -13.21 4.50 -5.84
CA ILE A 91 -12.88 3.08 -5.95
C ILE A 91 -11.41 2.89 -5.63
N ALA A 92 -11.13 2.03 -4.65
CA ALA A 92 -9.78 1.76 -4.18
C ALA A 92 -9.54 0.26 -4.00
N HIS A 93 -8.30 -0.10 -3.72
CA HIS A 93 -7.98 -1.37 -3.08
C HIS A 93 -8.10 -1.26 -1.55
N SER A 94 -8.45 -2.37 -0.89
CA SER A 94 -8.53 -2.43 0.57
C SER A 94 -7.23 -2.04 1.28
N GLY A 95 -6.08 -2.21 0.63
CA GLY A 95 -4.77 -1.79 1.15
C GLY A 95 -4.70 -0.31 1.55
N TYR A 96 -5.40 0.59 0.84
CA TYR A 96 -5.39 2.04 1.15
C TYR A 96 -5.83 2.36 2.59
N PHE A 97 -6.63 1.49 3.22
CA PHE A 97 -7.25 1.74 4.52
C PHE A 97 -6.80 0.75 5.61
N ALA A 98 -5.80 -0.07 5.35
CA ALA A 98 -5.34 -1.09 6.31
C ALA A 98 -4.61 -0.50 7.55
N GLY A 99 -4.28 0.79 7.54
CA GLY A 99 -3.72 1.50 8.70
C GLY A 99 -2.22 1.32 8.91
N HIS A 100 -1.52 0.61 8.02
CA HIS A 100 -0.06 0.62 7.93
C HIS A 100 0.35 1.64 6.88
N THR A 101 1.42 2.39 7.14
CA THR A 101 1.90 3.46 6.26
C THR A 101 2.24 2.89 4.88
N PHE A 102 1.42 3.18 3.88
CA PHE A 102 1.80 3.00 2.48
C PHE A 102 2.41 4.29 1.94
N GLY A 103 3.18 4.18 0.86
CA GLY A 103 4.03 5.24 0.31
C GLY A 103 3.29 6.52 -0.08
N GLY A 104 4.02 7.46 -0.70
CA GLY A 104 3.48 8.79 -1.01
C GLY A 104 2.13 8.78 -1.76
N ALA A 105 1.93 7.85 -2.69
CA ALA A 105 0.67 7.69 -3.42
C ALA A 105 -0.55 7.49 -2.49
N THR A 106 -0.45 6.59 -1.49
CA THR A 106 -1.54 6.36 -0.55
C THR A 106 -1.81 7.59 0.31
N ARG A 107 -0.78 8.27 0.83
CA ARG A 107 -0.96 9.50 1.62
C ARG A 107 -1.64 10.60 0.80
N ALA A 108 -1.23 10.77 -0.46
CA ALA A 108 -1.85 11.69 -1.41
C ALA A 108 -3.33 11.35 -1.65
N SER A 109 -3.65 10.10 -1.97
CA SER A 109 -5.03 9.69 -2.27
C SER A 109 -5.96 9.78 -1.07
N LEU A 110 -5.46 9.48 0.14
CA LEU A 110 -6.22 9.68 1.38
C LEU A 110 -6.47 11.16 1.67
N ALA A 111 -5.51 12.05 1.37
CA ALA A 111 -5.75 13.50 1.46
C ALA A 111 -6.78 13.98 0.43
N MET A 112 -6.71 13.47 -0.80
CA MET A 112 -7.71 13.74 -1.83
C MET A 112 -9.11 13.30 -1.39
N LEU A 113 -9.23 12.16 -0.72
CA LEU A 113 -10.50 11.69 -0.15
C LEU A 113 -11.03 12.59 0.96
N ARG A 114 -10.17 13.13 1.82
CA ARG A 114 -10.57 14.13 2.84
C ARG A 114 -11.10 15.41 2.20
N ASP A 115 -10.45 15.91 1.15
CA ASP A 115 -10.92 17.10 0.44
C ASP A 115 -12.24 16.82 -0.31
N ALA A 116 -12.38 15.63 -0.92
CA ALA A 116 -13.65 15.19 -1.51
C ALA A 116 -14.77 15.15 -0.47
N ARG A 117 -14.52 14.61 0.73
CA ARG A 117 -15.52 14.55 1.82
C ARG A 117 -15.97 15.94 2.27
N ARG A 118 -15.05 16.91 2.32
CA ARG A 118 -15.35 18.32 2.64
C ARG A 118 -16.31 18.94 1.62
N VAL A 119 -16.19 18.57 0.35
CA VAL A 119 -17.01 19.11 -0.75
C VAL A 119 -18.35 18.40 -0.90
N CYS A 120 -18.34 17.07 -0.82
CA CYS A 120 -19.49 16.23 -1.13
C CYS A 120 -20.35 15.92 0.10
N GLY A 121 -19.80 16.02 1.31
CA GLY A 121 -20.49 15.56 2.52
C GLY A 121 -20.92 14.09 2.40
N GLU A 122 -22.18 13.79 2.72
CA GLU A 122 -22.76 12.44 2.61
C GLU A 122 -22.96 11.94 1.17
N ALA A 123 -22.78 12.81 0.16
CA ALA A 123 -22.81 12.41 -1.24
C ALA A 123 -21.54 11.69 -1.71
N LEU A 124 -20.51 11.60 -0.86
CA LEU A 124 -19.31 10.81 -1.11
C LEU A 124 -19.53 9.36 -0.70
N GLN A 125 -19.35 8.44 -1.64
CA GLN A 125 -19.29 7.00 -1.37
C GLN A 125 -17.88 6.47 -1.65
N VAL A 126 -17.42 5.53 -0.83
CA VAL A 126 -16.13 4.85 -1.02
C VAL A 126 -16.34 3.35 -1.03
N VAL A 127 -15.81 2.69 -2.05
CA VAL A 127 -15.78 1.22 -2.15
C VAL A 127 -14.35 0.74 -2.33
N CYS A 128 -14.06 -0.42 -1.76
CA CYS A 128 -12.75 -1.05 -1.82
C CYS A 128 -12.87 -2.48 -2.33
N LEU A 129 -12.20 -2.73 -3.45
CA LEU A 129 -11.98 -4.09 -3.91
C LEU A 129 -11.04 -4.78 -2.93
N ALA A 130 -11.55 -5.85 -2.31
CA ALA A 130 -10.78 -6.66 -1.39
C ALA A 130 -9.62 -7.31 -2.14
N GLN A 131 -8.39 -6.87 -1.85
CA GLN A 131 -7.19 -7.55 -2.34
C GLN A 131 -7.11 -8.93 -1.69
N ARG A 132 -6.61 -9.91 -2.45
CA ARG A 132 -6.38 -11.23 -1.91
C ARG A 132 -4.90 -11.43 -1.66
N PRO A 133 -4.57 -11.75 -0.40
CA PRO A 133 -5.43 -11.76 0.78
C PRO A 133 -5.68 -10.35 1.31
N MET A 134 -6.66 -10.30 2.21
CA MET A 134 -7.05 -9.08 2.87
C MET A 134 -6.05 -8.75 3.98
N PRO A 135 -5.66 -7.48 4.16
CA PRO A 135 -4.82 -7.04 5.28
C PRO A 135 -5.39 -7.51 6.62
N GLU A 136 -4.54 -7.96 7.55
CA GLU A 136 -4.98 -8.70 8.74
C GLU A 136 -5.95 -7.93 9.63
N ARG A 137 -5.72 -6.62 9.82
CA ARG A 137 -6.65 -5.74 10.55
C ARG A 137 -8.04 -5.71 9.92
N MET A 138 -8.12 -5.74 8.59
CA MET A 138 -9.40 -5.81 7.87
C MET A 138 -9.98 -7.22 7.90
N ALA A 139 -9.16 -8.27 7.76
CA ALA A 139 -9.58 -9.66 7.92
C ALA A 139 -10.27 -9.90 9.28
N PHE A 140 -9.69 -9.35 10.34
CA PHE A 140 -10.27 -9.38 11.68
C PHE A 140 -11.62 -8.67 11.76
N GLN A 141 -11.73 -7.47 11.19
CA GLN A 141 -12.95 -6.65 11.27
C GLN A 141 -14.11 -7.18 10.43
N LEU A 142 -13.82 -7.81 9.29
CA LEU A 142 -14.84 -8.16 8.28
C LEU A 142 -15.23 -9.65 8.28
N GLY A 143 -14.41 -10.52 8.89
CA GLY A 143 -14.61 -11.97 8.85
C GLY A 143 -14.39 -12.59 7.47
N THR A 144 -14.45 -13.92 7.37
CA THR A 144 -14.18 -14.65 6.12
C THR A 144 -15.29 -14.44 5.08
N GLN A 145 -14.96 -13.78 3.97
CA GLN A 145 -15.72 -13.71 2.71
C GLN A 145 -17.14 -13.09 2.75
N ARG A 146 -17.30 -11.88 3.28
CA ARG A 146 -18.56 -11.11 3.12
C ARG A 146 -18.30 -9.67 2.69
N LEU A 147 -19.32 -9.05 2.07
CA LEU A 147 -19.39 -7.60 1.96
C LEU A 147 -19.28 -7.04 3.39
N GLY A 148 -18.26 -6.25 3.62
CA GLY A 148 -17.92 -5.65 4.89
C GLY A 148 -18.04 -4.13 4.84
N SER A 149 -18.05 -3.51 6.02
CA SER A 149 -17.93 -2.06 6.15
C SER A 149 -16.84 -1.71 7.14
N HIS A 150 -16.10 -0.64 6.85
CA HIS A 150 -15.04 -0.10 7.67
C HIS A 150 -15.23 1.42 7.78
N MET A 151 -15.12 1.98 8.99
CA MET A 151 -15.17 3.42 9.18
C MET A 151 -13.76 4.00 9.18
N TRP A 152 -13.47 4.89 8.23
CA TRP A 152 -12.20 5.60 8.15
C TRP A 152 -12.44 7.10 8.26
N GLU A 153 -11.97 7.73 9.34
CA GLU A 153 -12.14 9.17 9.60
C GLU A 153 -13.59 9.68 9.44
N GLY A 154 -14.57 8.86 9.87
CA GLY A 154 -15.99 9.18 9.74
C GLY A 154 -16.59 8.93 8.36
N ILE A 155 -15.81 8.40 7.41
CA ILE A 155 -16.28 7.98 6.08
C ILE A 155 -16.57 6.47 6.10
N PRO A 156 -17.80 6.03 5.76
CA PRO A 156 -18.11 4.62 5.62
C PRO A 156 -17.51 4.07 4.32
N ILE A 157 -16.69 3.03 4.46
CA ILE A 157 -16.03 2.32 3.35
C ILE A 157 -16.66 0.94 3.21
N LEU A 158 -17.18 0.63 2.03
CA LEU A 158 -17.67 -0.72 1.72
C LEU A 158 -16.55 -1.55 1.11
N ILE A 159 -16.35 -2.76 1.63
CA ILE A 159 -15.25 -3.64 1.23
C ILE A 159 -15.84 -4.94 0.74
N GLY A 160 -15.45 -5.40 -0.44
CA GLY A 160 -15.99 -6.63 -0.99
C GLY A 160 -15.25 -7.11 -2.22
N GLY A 161 -15.62 -8.30 -2.68
CA GLY A 161 -15.26 -8.74 -4.02
C GLY A 161 -16.08 -8.00 -5.07
N GLU A 162 -15.63 -8.12 -6.31
CA GLU A 162 -16.20 -7.41 -7.46
C GLU A 162 -17.71 -7.61 -7.59
N ARG A 163 -18.19 -8.86 -7.48
CA ARG A 163 -19.63 -9.19 -7.60
C ARG A 163 -20.46 -8.51 -6.52
N GLN A 164 -19.98 -8.49 -5.27
CA GLN A 164 -20.71 -7.85 -4.18
C GLN A 164 -20.76 -6.33 -4.35
N LEU A 165 -19.63 -5.71 -4.71
CA LEU A 165 -19.57 -4.27 -4.92
C LEU A 165 -20.43 -3.84 -6.11
N SER A 166 -20.38 -4.60 -7.21
CA SER A 166 -21.22 -4.37 -8.40
C SER A 166 -22.71 -4.37 -8.05
N ALA A 167 -23.16 -5.34 -7.24
CA ALA A 167 -24.55 -5.42 -6.79
C ALA A 167 -24.97 -4.22 -5.93
N VAL A 168 -24.09 -3.71 -5.06
CA VAL A 168 -24.39 -2.53 -4.23
C VAL A 168 -24.44 -1.23 -5.04
N LEU A 169 -23.62 -1.15 -6.09
CA LEU A 169 -23.55 0.00 -6.99
C LEU A 169 -24.63 -0.02 -8.07
N GLU A 170 -25.38 -1.11 -8.20
CA GLU A 170 -26.44 -1.25 -9.19
C GLU A 170 -27.56 -0.24 -8.99
N GLY A 171 -27.99 0.38 -10.09
CA GLY A 171 -29.03 1.42 -10.10
C GLY A 171 -28.60 2.79 -9.55
N ARG A 172 -27.42 2.90 -8.91
CA ARG A 172 -26.88 4.17 -8.41
C ARG A 172 -26.32 5.04 -9.55
N ARG A 173 -26.36 6.36 -9.36
CA ARG A 173 -25.85 7.35 -10.31
C ARG A 173 -24.87 8.29 -9.62
N TYR A 174 -23.79 8.62 -10.31
CA TYR A 174 -22.77 9.52 -9.79
C TYR A 174 -22.46 10.62 -10.81
N HIS A 175 -22.10 11.80 -10.32
CA HIS A 175 -21.52 12.84 -11.17
C HIS A 175 -20.07 12.48 -11.54
N ALA A 176 -19.33 11.87 -10.61
CA ALA A 176 -17.99 11.35 -10.88
C ALA A 176 -17.74 10.00 -10.21
N VAL A 177 -16.96 9.17 -10.88
CA VAL A 177 -16.26 8.02 -10.30
C VAL A 177 -14.76 8.28 -10.39
N VAL A 178 -14.04 8.07 -9.29
CA VAL A 178 -12.58 8.21 -9.23
C VAL A 178 -11.98 6.88 -8.83
N SER A 179 -11.33 6.19 -9.77
CA SER A 179 -10.47 5.04 -9.49
C SER A 179 -9.14 5.53 -8.94
N LEU A 180 -8.69 5.04 -7.79
CA LEU A 180 -7.39 5.40 -7.19
C LEU A 180 -6.20 4.67 -7.82
N SER A 181 -6.41 3.92 -8.89
CA SER A 181 -5.38 3.23 -9.67
C SER A 181 -5.84 3.06 -11.11
N ILE A 182 -4.88 2.87 -12.02
CA ILE A 182 -5.15 2.45 -13.41
C ILE A 182 -5.11 0.92 -13.59
N GLU A 183 -5.02 0.15 -12.50
CA GLU A 183 -5.12 -1.31 -12.55
C GLU A 183 -6.46 -1.77 -13.13
N ALA A 184 -6.41 -2.77 -14.03
CA ALA A 184 -7.57 -3.27 -14.75
C ALA A 184 -8.73 -3.66 -13.80
N SER A 185 -8.42 -4.24 -12.64
CA SER A 185 -9.41 -4.66 -11.65
C SER A 185 -10.26 -3.50 -11.09
N LEU A 186 -9.66 -2.33 -10.82
CA LEU A 186 -10.39 -1.15 -10.37
C LEU A 186 -11.09 -0.44 -11.52
N LEU A 187 -10.43 -0.32 -12.67
CA LEU A 187 -11.02 0.31 -13.86
C LEU A 187 -12.28 -0.42 -14.32
N LYS A 188 -12.31 -1.74 -14.21
CA LYS A 188 -13.49 -2.56 -14.52
C LYS A 188 -14.69 -2.22 -13.64
N LEU A 189 -14.46 -2.07 -12.33
CA LEU A 189 -15.52 -1.63 -11.43
C LEU A 189 -15.96 -0.21 -11.78
N ALA A 190 -15.02 0.70 -12.06
CA ALA A 190 -15.32 2.08 -12.45
C ALA A 190 -16.15 2.17 -13.75
N ALA A 191 -15.78 1.39 -14.77
CA ALA A 191 -16.48 1.30 -16.06
C ALA A 191 -17.93 0.80 -15.90
N SER A 192 -18.17 -0.11 -14.96
CA SER A 192 -19.49 -0.72 -14.75
C SER A 192 -20.51 0.22 -14.08
N VAL A 193 -20.04 1.30 -13.45
CA VAL A 193 -20.85 2.27 -12.70
C VAL A 193 -21.48 3.31 -13.65
N ASN A 194 -22.73 3.68 -13.36
CA ASN A 194 -23.40 4.78 -14.07
C ASN A 194 -22.90 6.13 -13.54
N ALA A 195 -22.06 6.79 -14.33
CA ALA A 195 -21.44 8.05 -13.97
C ALA A 195 -21.31 9.00 -15.16
N LEU A 196 -21.46 10.31 -14.91
CA LEU A 196 -21.26 11.38 -15.89
C LEU A 196 -19.77 11.55 -16.27
N ARG A 197 -18.87 11.40 -15.29
CA ARG A 197 -17.42 11.41 -15.47
C ARG A 197 -16.74 10.23 -14.78
N ARG A 198 -15.73 9.66 -15.41
CA ARG A 198 -14.89 8.57 -14.92
C ARG A 198 -13.44 9.01 -14.98
N TYR A 199 -12.82 9.09 -13.82
CA TYR A 199 -11.42 9.44 -13.66
C TYR A 199 -10.65 8.26 -13.09
N ALA A 200 -9.37 8.14 -13.47
CA ALA A 200 -8.46 7.19 -12.85
C ALA A 200 -7.13 7.84 -12.49
N MET A 201 -6.64 7.59 -11.29
CA MET A 201 -5.36 8.10 -10.81
C MET A 201 -4.22 7.23 -11.33
N ALA A 202 -3.28 7.83 -12.04
CA ALA A 202 -2.06 7.18 -12.50
C ALA A 202 -0.90 7.57 -11.57
N HIS A 203 -0.57 6.71 -10.60
CA HIS A 203 0.44 7.03 -9.57
C HIS A 203 1.84 6.50 -9.85
N ASN A 204 2.03 5.68 -10.90
CA ASN A 204 3.25 4.91 -11.11
C ASN A 204 3.58 4.82 -12.62
N TYR A 205 4.87 4.79 -12.97
CA TYR A 205 5.35 4.57 -14.35
C TYR A 205 5.35 3.10 -14.79
N TYR A 206 5.23 2.17 -13.84
CA TYR A 206 5.40 0.72 -14.10
C TYR A 206 4.10 -0.04 -14.33
N LEU A 207 2.95 0.62 -14.25
CA LEU A 207 1.66 -0.03 -14.44
C LEU A 207 1.35 -0.20 -15.95
N PRO A 208 0.82 -1.36 -16.36
CA PRO A 208 0.38 -1.57 -17.72
C PRO A 208 -0.66 -0.52 -18.15
N PRO A 209 -0.78 -0.22 -19.45
CA PRO A 209 0.02 -0.73 -20.58
C PRO A 209 1.17 0.20 -21.00
N PHE A 210 1.52 1.18 -20.17
CA PHE A 210 2.36 2.30 -20.61
C PHE A 210 3.86 2.00 -20.51
N GLY A 211 4.53 2.21 -21.64
CA GLY A 211 5.96 2.47 -21.74
C GLY A 211 6.90 1.33 -21.33
N PRO A 212 8.21 1.59 -21.40
CA PRO A 212 9.23 0.56 -21.26
C PRO A 212 9.52 0.14 -19.80
N PHE A 213 9.06 0.92 -18.82
CA PHE A 213 9.23 0.64 -17.39
C PHE A 213 8.10 -0.23 -16.82
N ARG A 214 7.18 -0.69 -17.67
CA ARG A 214 6.09 -1.59 -17.29
C ARG A 214 6.66 -2.85 -16.63
N ARG A 215 6.14 -3.18 -15.46
CA ARG A 215 6.55 -4.37 -14.69
C ARG A 215 5.63 -5.58 -14.91
N PHE A 216 4.37 -5.33 -15.24
CA PHE A 216 3.34 -6.36 -15.33
C PHE A 216 2.85 -6.53 -16.77
N ALA A 217 2.41 -7.74 -17.12
CA ALA A 217 1.76 -7.98 -18.40
C ALA A 217 0.49 -7.14 -18.54
N VAL A 218 0.14 -6.78 -19.78
CA VAL A 218 -1.12 -6.08 -20.05
C VAL A 218 -2.28 -7.07 -19.93
N ALA A 219 -3.19 -6.82 -19.00
CA ALA A 219 -4.39 -7.64 -18.84
C ALA A 219 -5.29 -7.54 -20.08
N THR A 220 -5.93 -8.65 -20.47
CA THR A 220 -6.93 -8.66 -21.55
C THR A 220 -8.00 -7.60 -21.29
N GLY A 221 -8.25 -6.76 -22.29
CA GLY A 221 -9.28 -5.73 -22.18
C GLY A 221 -8.85 -4.45 -21.43
N HIS A 222 -7.61 -4.38 -20.92
CA HIS A 222 -7.13 -3.23 -20.14
C HIS A 222 -7.15 -1.92 -20.94
N LEU A 223 -6.75 -1.95 -22.21
CA LEU A 223 -6.80 -0.80 -23.10
C LEU A 223 -8.25 -0.28 -23.27
N GLN A 224 -9.22 -1.19 -23.45
CA GLN A 224 -10.63 -0.86 -23.58
C GLN A 224 -11.21 -0.26 -22.30
N LEU A 225 -10.70 -0.66 -21.12
CA LEU A 225 -11.07 -0.05 -19.84
C LEU A 225 -10.53 1.38 -19.72
N LEU A 226 -9.29 1.62 -20.14
CA LEU A 226 -8.69 2.95 -20.13
C LEU A 226 -9.40 3.91 -21.08
N GLN A 227 -9.82 3.44 -22.26
CA GLN A 227 -10.61 4.21 -23.23
C GLN A 227 -11.99 4.63 -22.70
N GLN A 228 -12.49 3.99 -21.65
CA GLN A 228 -13.75 4.37 -21.00
C GLN A 228 -13.58 5.42 -19.90
N MET A 229 -12.34 5.81 -19.58
CA MET A 229 -12.06 6.89 -18.64
C MET A 229 -12.08 8.22 -19.39
N ASP A 230 -12.79 9.21 -18.85
CA ASP A 230 -12.82 10.57 -19.42
C ASP A 230 -11.46 11.26 -19.28
N ALA A 231 -10.73 11.00 -18.19
CA ALA A 231 -9.35 11.44 -18.04
C ALA A 231 -8.56 10.62 -17.02
N LEU A 232 -7.25 10.51 -17.24
CA LEU A 232 -6.28 10.10 -16.23
C LEU A 232 -5.78 11.30 -15.44
N LEU A 233 -5.78 11.18 -14.12
CA LEU A 233 -5.31 12.20 -13.18
C LEU A 233 -3.90 11.83 -12.73
N CYS A 234 -2.92 12.66 -13.08
CA CYS A 234 -1.51 12.37 -12.89
C CYS A 234 -0.91 13.26 -11.79
N PRO A 235 -0.06 12.76 -10.88
CA PRO A 235 0.51 13.60 -9.81
C PRO A 235 1.47 14.71 -10.26
N CYS A 236 1.92 14.67 -11.51
CA CYS A 236 2.84 15.63 -12.12
C CYS A 236 2.65 15.68 -13.65
N GLU A 237 3.11 16.75 -14.30
CA GLU A 237 3.01 16.91 -15.75
C GLU A 237 3.98 15.98 -16.49
N HIS A 238 5.14 15.67 -15.92
CA HIS A 238 6.04 14.67 -16.49
C HIS A 238 5.33 13.31 -16.68
N HIS A 239 4.48 12.92 -15.72
CA HIS A 239 3.72 11.68 -15.85
C HIS A 239 2.62 11.80 -16.92
N CYS A 240 1.93 12.94 -17.05
CA CYS A 240 1.04 13.20 -18.18
C CYS A 240 1.76 13.00 -19.52
N ALA A 241 2.94 13.60 -19.67
CA ALA A 241 3.74 13.50 -20.89
C ALA A 241 4.18 12.06 -21.17
N TYR A 242 4.62 11.33 -20.16
CA TYR A 242 4.98 9.91 -20.28
C TYR A 242 3.80 9.05 -20.76
N LEU A 243 2.62 9.20 -20.14
CA LEU A 243 1.44 8.43 -20.52
C LEU A 243 1.02 8.77 -21.96
N ARG A 244 1.01 10.05 -22.35
CA ARG A 244 0.70 10.45 -23.73
C ARG A 244 1.71 9.92 -24.74
N ARG A 245 3.01 9.94 -24.40
CA ARG A 245 4.10 9.42 -25.25
C ARG A 245 3.95 7.92 -25.50
N TRP A 246 3.56 7.17 -24.49
CA TRP A 246 3.54 5.70 -24.52
C TRP A 246 2.15 5.08 -24.70
N ALA A 247 1.11 5.90 -24.78
CA ALA A 247 -0.23 5.42 -25.06
C ALA A 247 -0.34 4.91 -26.51
N GLN A 248 -0.98 3.76 -26.68
CA GLN A 248 -1.31 3.20 -27.99
C GLN A 248 -2.63 3.77 -28.57
N PHE A 249 -3.23 4.73 -27.87
CA PHE A 249 -4.51 5.36 -28.19
C PHE A 249 -4.50 6.79 -27.66
N GLU A 250 -5.42 7.63 -28.16
CA GLU A 250 -5.56 8.99 -27.64
C GLU A 250 -6.05 8.94 -26.20
N ILE A 251 -5.31 9.59 -25.30
CA ILE A 251 -5.61 9.60 -23.88
C ILE A 251 -5.64 11.03 -23.34
N SER A 252 -6.72 11.35 -22.64
CA SER A 252 -6.82 12.59 -21.90
C SER A 252 -6.14 12.42 -20.54
N CYS A 253 -5.07 13.17 -20.30
CA CYS A 253 -4.37 13.20 -19.01
C CYS A 253 -4.30 14.64 -18.52
N PHE A 254 -4.51 14.87 -17.23
CA PHE A 254 -4.33 16.18 -16.60
C PHE A 254 -3.57 16.05 -15.28
N PRO A 255 -2.73 17.05 -14.93
CA PRO A 255 -2.01 17.01 -13.68
C PRO A 255 -2.95 17.36 -12.53
N LEU A 256 -2.96 16.50 -11.51
CA LEU A 256 -3.61 16.66 -10.21
C LEU A 256 -2.57 16.50 -9.10
N TYR A 257 -1.97 17.60 -8.71
CA TYR A 257 -0.92 17.67 -7.69
C TYR A 257 -1.49 17.58 -6.28
N ALA A 258 -0.64 17.19 -5.33
CA ALA A 258 -0.98 17.21 -3.90
C ALA A 258 -1.47 18.58 -3.39
N ALA A 259 -1.03 19.67 -4.02
CA ALA A 259 -1.51 21.01 -3.71
C ALA A 259 -2.98 21.25 -4.11
N ASP A 260 -3.49 20.57 -5.15
CA ASP A 260 -4.85 20.75 -5.69
C ASP A 260 -5.93 20.35 -4.67
N TYR A 261 -5.62 19.36 -3.83
CA TYR A 261 -6.48 18.82 -2.77
C TYR A 261 -5.92 19.08 -1.36
N GLN A 262 -5.26 20.23 -1.18
CA GLN A 262 -4.90 20.80 0.12
C GLN A 262 -3.98 19.94 1.00
N TYR A 263 -3.18 19.02 0.42
CA TYR A 263 -2.32 18.10 1.17
C TYR A 263 -1.36 18.82 2.16
N PHE A 264 -0.77 19.94 1.74
CA PHE A 264 0.21 20.68 2.55
C PHE A 264 -0.42 21.62 3.58
N HIS A 265 -1.74 21.71 3.66
CA HIS A 265 -2.42 22.62 4.58
C HIS A 265 -2.79 21.90 5.87
N THR A 266 -2.55 22.56 6.99
CA THR A 266 -3.05 22.15 8.31
C THR A 266 -4.21 23.04 8.70
N ARG A 267 -5.23 22.46 9.32
CA ARG A 267 -6.35 23.21 9.90
C ARG A 267 -5.93 23.79 11.26
N ARG A 268 -6.09 25.10 11.40
CA ARG A 268 -5.87 25.82 12.67
C ARG A 268 -7.10 25.71 13.58
N ALA A 269 -6.93 26.09 14.84
CA ALA A 269 -7.98 26.07 15.85
C ALA A 269 -9.19 26.95 15.49
N ASP A 270 -8.96 28.04 14.75
CA ASP A 270 -10.00 28.94 14.21
C ASP A 270 -10.68 28.40 12.94
N GLY A 271 -10.33 27.18 12.51
CA GLY A 271 -10.85 26.54 11.31
C GLY A 271 -10.16 26.97 10.00
N SER A 272 -9.25 27.94 10.03
CA SER A 272 -8.51 28.38 8.84
C SER A 272 -7.53 27.29 8.37
N LEU A 273 -7.23 27.28 7.07
CA LEU A 273 -6.18 26.44 6.51
C LEU A 273 -4.89 27.24 6.38
N ALA A 274 -3.76 26.62 6.68
CA ALA A 274 -2.47 27.24 6.52
C ALA A 274 -1.37 26.24 6.16
N LEU A 275 -0.42 26.70 5.36
CA LEU A 275 0.83 26.00 5.12
C LEU A 275 1.67 25.92 6.41
N PRO A 276 2.55 24.92 6.54
CA PRO A 276 3.43 24.80 7.69
C PRO A 276 4.36 26.01 7.83
N ALA A 277 4.75 26.27 9.08
CA ALA A 277 5.73 27.29 9.40
C ALA A 277 7.07 27.00 8.71
N ALA A 278 7.77 28.07 8.31
CA ALA A 278 9.14 27.95 7.82
C ALA A 278 10.06 27.47 8.94
N MET A 279 10.95 26.54 8.60
CA MET A 279 12.08 26.11 9.39
C MET A 279 13.32 26.90 8.98
N ARG A 280 14.37 26.79 9.79
CA ARG A 280 15.62 27.52 9.61
C ARG A 280 16.79 26.53 9.60
N PRO A 281 17.03 25.85 8.46
CA PRO A 281 18.00 24.74 8.39
C PRO A 281 19.44 25.12 8.73
N TRP A 282 19.76 26.42 8.81
CA TRP A 282 21.06 26.91 9.27
C TRP A 282 21.22 26.93 10.80
N GLU A 283 20.14 26.76 11.58
CA GLU A 283 20.22 26.68 13.04
C GLU A 283 20.85 25.35 13.49
N ALA A 284 21.55 25.37 14.63
CA ALA A 284 22.35 24.23 15.12
C ALA A 284 21.57 22.94 15.38
N ALA A 285 20.25 23.04 15.60
CA ALA A 285 19.38 21.87 15.79
C ALA A 285 19.21 21.02 14.51
N HIS A 286 19.49 21.61 13.34
CA HIS A 286 19.50 20.92 12.06
C HIS A 286 20.89 20.34 11.81
N GLU A 287 21.02 19.03 11.89
CA GLU A 287 22.31 18.35 11.95
C GLU A 287 22.60 17.49 10.72
N TYR A 288 21.57 17.00 10.05
CA TYR A 288 21.69 15.92 9.07
C TYR A 288 21.42 16.34 7.64
N VAL A 289 22.20 15.77 6.71
CA VAL A 289 21.75 15.55 5.33
C VAL A 289 20.89 14.29 5.33
N THR A 290 19.59 14.44 5.06
CA THR A 290 18.62 13.36 5.28
C THR A 290 18.15 12.74 3.97
N LEU A 291 18.17 11.41 3.88
CA LEU A 291 17.49 10.64 2.85
C LEU A 291 16.37 9.82 3.48
N VAL A 292 15.17 9.89 2.92
CA VAL A 292 14.00 9.13 3.38
C VAL A 292 13.75 7.94 2.48
N SER A 293 13.53 6.76 3.07
CA SER A 293 13.34 5.48 2.39
C SER A 293 14.54 5.03 1.54
N PRO A 294 15.77 4.91 2.08
CA PRO A 294 16.88 4.35 1.31
C PRO A 294 16.52 2.97 0.73
N SER A 295 16.66 2.86 -0.58
CA SER A 295 16.47 1.64 -1.40
C SER A 295 17.22 1.84 -2.74
N PRO A 296 17.42 0.80 -3.56
CA PRO A 296 18.11 0.95 -4.85
C PRO A 296 17.56 2.08 -5.71
N GLU A 297 16.23 2.15 -5.87
CA GLU A 297 15.56 3.17 -6.69
C GLU A 297 15.61 4.57 -6.08
N LYS A 298 15.65 4.69 -4.74
CA LYS A 298 15.71 5.96 -4.03
C LYS A 298 17.14 6.52 -3.90
N GLY A 299 18.13 5.84 -4.49
CA GLY A 299 19.52 6.29 -4.54
C GLY A 299 20.35 5.84 -3.33
N LEU A 300 20.11 4.63 -2.81
CA LEU A 300 20.95 4.00 -1.79
C LEU A 300 22.44 4.02 -2.19
N ALA A 301 22.71 3.64 -3.45
CA ALA A 301 24.06 3.61 -4.01
C ALA A 301 24.75 4.99 -3.93
N VAL A 302 24.00 6.08 -4.18
CA VAL A 302 24.51 7.46 -4.09
C VAL A 302 24.79 7.84 -2.63
N LEU A 303 23.88 7.51 -1.70
CA LEU A 303 24.06 7.83 -0.28
C LEU A 303 25.32 7.18 0.31
N LEU A 304 25.58 5.91 0.00
CA LEU A 304 26.75 5.18 0.48
C LEU A 304 28.05 5.81 -0.01
N THR A 305 28.11 6.14 -1.30
CA THR A 305 29.28 6.80 -1.90
C THR A 305 29.49 8.20 -1.32
N LEU A 306 28.42 8.99 -1.14
CA LEU A 306 28.49 10.30 -0.49
C LEU A 306 29.02 10.23 0.94
N ALA A 307 28.58 9.26 1.73
CA ALA A 307 29.04 9.08 3.10
C ALA A 307 30.55 8.84 3.18
N ARG A 308 31.13 8.11 2.21
CA ARG A 308 32.59 7.96 2.06
C ARG A 308 33.30 9.22 1.60
N MET A 309 32.75 9.91 0.59
CA MET A 309 33.35 11.14 0.04
C MET A 309 33.32 12.31 1.03
N LEU A 310 32.37 12.28 1.97
CA LEU A 310 32.08 13.36 2.90
C LEU A 310 32.10 12.86 4.37
N PRO A 311 33.25 12.39 4.88
CA PRO A 311 33.32 11.68 6.17
C PRO A 311 32.98 12.55 7.39
N ASP A 312 33.10 13.87 7.28
CA ASP A 312 32.74 14.87 8.29
C ASP A 312 31.26 15.30 8.23
N VAL A 313 30.53 14.93 7.18
CA VAL A 313 29.09 15.21 7.05
C VAL A 313 28.30 14.13 7.76
N ARG A 314 27.35 14.55 8.60
CA ARG A 314 26.40 13.64 9.26
C ARG A 314 25.19 13.40 8.34
N PHE A 315 24.95 12.15 8.01
CA PHE A 315 23.78 11.73 7.23
C PHE A 315 22.73 11.09 8.14
N ALA A 316 21.46 11.25 7.77
CA ALA A 316 20.36 10.50 8.34
C ALA A 316 19.65 9.70 7.26
N ALA A 317 19.47 8.40 7.51
CA ALA A 317 18.72 7.48 6.68
C ALA A 317 17.42 7.12 7.40
N VAL A 318 16.30 7.73 6.97
CA VAL A 318 14.98 7.44 7.58
C VAL A 318 14.40 6.20 6.95
N ALA A 319 14.41 5.10 7.69
CA ALA A 319 13.97 3.81 7.22
C ALA A 319 12.44 3.69 7.25
N THR A 320 11.85 3.27 6.12
CA THR A 320 10.40 3.06 5.95
C THR A 320 10.13 1.61 5.51
N GLN A 321 8.92 1.27 5.06
CA GLN A 321 8.65 -0.04 4.46
C GLN A 321 9.47 -0.34 3.19
N TRP A 322 10.09 0.67 2.57
CA TRP A 322 10.96 0.48 1.40
C TRP A 322 12.41 0.16 1.78
N THR A 323 12.76 0.26 3.08
CA THR A 323 14.12 0.02 3.56
C THR A 323 14.19 -1.35 4.23
N GLU A 324 14.57 -2.34 3.45
CA GLU A 324 14.70 -3.73 3.88
C GLU A 324 15.75 -3.90 5.00
N GLU A 325 15.65 -4.98 5.78
CA GLU A 325 16.58 -5.21 6.90
C GLU A 325 18.03 -5.39 6.44
N GLY A 326 18.26 -5.93 5.24
CA GLY A 326 19.59 -5.95 4.60
C GLY A 326 20.17 -4.54 4.46
N THR A 327 19.40 -3.63 3.88
CA THR A 327 19.76 -2.22 3.73
C THR A 327 19.96 -1.53 5.09
N ARG A 328 19.08 -1.78 6.07
CA ARG A 328 19.22 -1.24 7.43
C ARG A 328 20.55 -1.65 8.06
N ARG A 329 20.94 -2.92 7.96
CA ARG A 329 22.23 -3.41 8.46
C ARG A 329 23.42 -2.76 7.76
N LYS A 330 23.37 -2.63 6.43
CA LYS A 330 24.41 -1.95 5.63
C LYS A 330 24.61 -0.50 6.11
N LEU A 331 23.51 0.25 6.25
CA LEU A 331 23.54 1.65 6.69
C LEU A 331 24.09 1.82 8.11
N ARG A 332 23.72 0.93 9.05
CA ARG A 332 24.27 0.95 10.44
C ARG A 332 25.78 0.68 10.49
N GLY A 333 26.35 0.06 9.45
CA GLY A 333 27.78 -0.18 9.33
C GLY A 333 28.60 1.03 8.87
N VAL A 334 27.95 2.13 8.44
CA VAL A 334 28.62 3.33 7.94
C VAL A 334 28.68 4.39 9.03
N ALA A 335 29.89 4.79 9.42
CA ALA A 335 30.15 5.56 10.65
C ALA A 335 29.42 6.91 10.75
N ASN A 336 29.21 7.59 9.62
CA ASN A 336 28.57 8.90 9.55
C ASN A 336 27.11 8.85 9.07
N ILE A 337 26.47 7.67 9.06
CA ILE A 337 25.04 7.52 8.78
C ILE A 337 24.29 7.13 10.06
N ALA A 338 23.36 7.99 10.49
CA ALA A 338 22.37 7.65 11.51
C ALA A 338 21.13 7.00 10.85
N VAL A 339 20.74 5.80 11.29
CA VAL A 339 19.47 5.19 10.85
C VAL A 339 18.35 5.64 11.78
N LEU A 340 17.38 6.38 11.26
CA LEU A 340 16.20 6.86 11.98
C LEU A 340 14.97 6.04 11.57
N GLU A 341 14.03 5.84 12.48
CA GLU A 341 12.72 5.28 12.12
C GLU A 341 11.80 6.34 11.54
N ALA A 342 10.88 5.92 10.68
CA ALA A 342 9.85 6.79 10.16
C ALA A 342 8.89 7.24 11.26
N GLU A 343 8.53 8.53 11.23
CA GLU A 343 7.59 9.13 12.17
C GLU A 343 6.29 9.53 11.49
N ALA A 344 5.17 9.41 12.21
CA ALA A 344 3.86 9.83 11.70
C ALA A 344 3.82 11.36 11.46
N ASP A 345 4.48 12.12 12.35
CA ASP A 345 4.74 13.54 12.13
C ASP A 345 6.13 13.74 11.50
N VAL A 346 6.14 14.02 10.20
CA VAL A 346 7.38 14.30 9.45
C VAL A 346 8.19 15.47 10.02
N ASN A 347 7.57 16.37 10.81
CA ASN A 347 8.29 17.45 11.47
C ASN A 347 9.32 16.94 12.49
N VAL A 348 9.13 15.75 13.07
CA VAL A 348 10.11 15.15 13.99
C VAL A 348 11.44 14.94 13.28
N ILE A 349 11.39 14.43 12.04
CA ILE A 349 12.56 14.25 11.19
C ILE A 349 13.11 15.61 10.73
N PHE A 350 12.25 16.46 10.17
CA PHE A 350 12.68 17.71 9.55
C PHE A 350 13.26 18.76 10.49
N ARG A 351 12.95 18.71 11.79
CA ARG A 351 13.62 19.54 12.81
C ARG A 351 15.11 19.25 12.94
N GLN A 352 15.56 18.08 12.52
CA GLN A 352 16.96 17.65 12.54
C GLN A 352 17.60 17.68 11.14
N THR A 353 16.80 17.89 10.09
CA THR A 353 17.26 17.90 8.69
C THR A 353 17.76 19.28 8.29
N LYS A 354 19.06 19.40 7.96
CA LYS A 354 19.65 20.60 7.37
C LYS A 354 19.43 20.66 5.86
N LEU A 355 19.64 19.53 5.18
CA LEU A 355 19.41 19.36 3.75
C LEU A 355 18.61 18.07 3.53
N LEU A 356 17.61 18.10 2.64
CA LEU A 356 17.02 16.87 2.14
C LEU A 356 17.81 16.39 0.91
N LEU A 357 18.16 15.11 0.88
CA LEU A 357 18.76 14.44 -0.26
C LEU A 357 17.70 13.54 -0.89
N ALA A 358 17.39 13.77 -2.17
CA ALA A 358 16.48 12.95 -2.97
C ALA A 358 17.17 12.50 -4.27
N PRO A 359 18.21 11.64 -4.17
CA PRO A 359 19.05 11.22 -5.29
C PRO A 359 18.40 10.04 -6.02
N SER A 360 17.08 10.07 -6.16
CA SER A 360 16.33 8.97 -6.74
C SER A 360 16.75 8.77 -8.19
N VAL A 361 17.07 7.53 -8.54
CA VAL A 361 17.59 7.14 -9.87
C VAL A 361 16.53 6.45 -10.70
N TRP A 362 15.26 6.68 -10.39
CA TRP A 362 14.08 6.12 -11.07
C TRP A 362 13.02 7.21 -11.27
N GLN A 363 11.92 6.87 -11.95
CA GLN A 363 10.82 7.78 -12.24
C GLN A 363 9.94 7.99 -10.98
N GLU A 364 10.19 9.05 -10.22
CA GLU A 364 9.31 9.47 -9.13
C GLU A 364 8.03 10.12 -9.68
N CYS A 365 6.83 9.62 -9.39
CA CYS A 365 5.60 10.31 -9.81
C CYS A 365 5.26 11.52 -8.92
N CYS A 366 5.26 11.32 -7.60
CA CYS A 366 4.87 12.35 -6.63
C CYS A 366 5.81 12.27 -5.42
N PRO A 367 7.00 12.88 -5.48
CA PRO A 367 7.97 12.82 -4.40
C PRO A 367 7.53 13.74 -3.25
N LEU A 368 6.51 13.30 -2.50
CA LEU A 368 5.87 14.08 -1.45
C LEU A 368 6.86 14.56 -0.39
N VAL A 369 7.86 13.75 -0.03
CA VAL A 369 8.86 14.13 0.97
C VAL A 369 9.65 15.38 0.57
N VAL A 370 9.93 15.55 -0.74
CA VAL A 370 10.59 16.74 -1.28
C VAL A 370 9.68 17.95 -1.14
N MET A 371 8.41 17.80 -1.54
CA MET A 371 7.41 18.87 -1.41
C MET A 371 7.17 19.26 0.06
N GLU A 372 7.12 18.27 0.97
CA GLU A 372 6.94 18.45 2.41
C GLU A 372 8.15 19.17 3.05
N ALA A 373 9.37 18.92 2.57
CA ALA A 373 10.59 19.62 3.00
C ALA A 373 10.64 21.06 2.46
N VAL A 374 10.43 21.24 1.15
CA VAL A 374 10.54 22.54 0.49
C VAL A 374 9.48 23.53 1.00
N VAL A 375 8.25 23.08 1.29
CA VAL A 375 7.21 23.97 1.87
C VAL A 375 7.60 24.50 3.26
N ARG A 376 8.47 23.79 3.98
CA ARG A 376 9.07 24.20 5.26
C ARG A 376 10.36 25.00 5.07
N GLY A 377 10.86 25.15 3.86
CA GLY A 377 12.13 25.81 3.57
C GLY A 377 13.35 24.97 3.86
N ILE A 378 13.24 23.64 3.91
CA ILE A 378 14.41 22.78 3.84
C ILE A 378 14.78 22.63 2.36
N PRO A 379 15.97 23.09 1.93
CA PRO A 379 16.40 22.93 0.55
C PRO A 379 16.68 21.45 0.26
N CYS A 380 16.38 21.04 -0.97
CA CYS A 380 16.51 19.66 -1.42
C CYS A 380 17.55 19.58 -2.54
N VAL A 381 18.56 18.72 -2.37
CA VAL A 381 19.43 18.28 -3.47
C VAL A 381 18.79 17.04 -4.07
N SER A 382 18.36 17.11 -5.33
CA SER A 382 17.61 16.02 -5.97
C SER A 382 18.16 15.68 -7.35
N SER A 383 17.80 14.52 -7.89
CA SER A 383 17.91 14.30 -9.34
C SER A 383 16.90 15.16 -10.11
N ASP A 384 17.07 15.27 -11.43
CA ASP A 384 16.26 16.08 -12.34
C ASP A 384 15.27 15.26 -13.20
N TRP A 385 14.87 14.08 -12.74
CA TRP A 385 14.02 13.15 -13.50
C TRP A 385 12.64 12.91 -12.88
N GLY A 386 11.66 12.53 -13.71
CA GLY A 386 10.31 12.25 -13.24
C GLY A 386 9.57 13.51 -12.78
N GLY A 387 8.82 13.39 -11.68
CA GLY A 387 8.17 14.50 -10.98
C GLY A 387 9.07 15.26 -10.01
N LEU A 388 10.36 14.92 -9.89
CA LEU A 388 11.30 15.66 -9.00
C LEU A 388 11.54 17.11 -9.44
N PRO A 389 11.72 17.44 -10.73
CA PRO A 389 11.84 18.82 -11.17
C PRO A 389 10.64 19.70 -10.80
N GLU A 390 9.44 19.12 -10.72
CA GLU A 390 8.21 19.83 -10.34
C GLU A 390 8.08 19.95 -8.81
N ALA A 391 8.56 18.95 -8.06
CA ALA A 391 8.54 18.95 -6.60
C ALA A 391 9.66 19.78 -5.96
N ASN A 392 10.83 19.80 -6.58
CA ASN A 392 11.97 20.66 -6.26
C ASN A 392 12.03 21.79 -7.29
N PRO A 393 11.32 22.91 -7.06
CA PRO A 393 11.23 23.98 -8.05
C PRO A 393 12.52 24.83 -8.12
N ASN A 394 13.58 24.44 -7.41
CA ASN A 394 14.85 25.13 -7.43
C ASN A 394 15.85 24.46 -8.38
N PRO A 395 16.07 24.98 -9.60
CA PRO A 395 16.91 24.33 -10.61
C PRO A 395 18.38 24.20 -10.21
N THR A 396 18.88 25.06 -9.33
CA THR A 396 20.29 25.05 -8.88
C THR A 396 20.63 23.85 -8.01
N LEU A 397 19.62 23.21 -7.43
CA LEU A 397 19.78 22.08 -6.52
C LEU A 397 19.39 20.74 -7.16
N ARG A 398 19.38 20.68 -8.50
CA ARG A 398 19.04 19.48 -9.25
C ARG A 398 20.25 18.95 -9.99
N VAL A 399 20.39 17.63 -9.98
CA VAL A 399 21.49 16.90 -10.60
C VAL A 399 20.96 16.05 -11.74
N ARG A 400 21.58 16.17 -12.91
CA ARG A 400 21.42 15.20 -13.99
C ARG A 400 22.21 13.94 -13.66
N ALA A 401 21.56 12.99 -12.98
CA ALA A 401 22.20 11.77 -12.51
C ALA A 401 22.54 10.84 -13.68
N THR A 402 23.79 10.40 -13.76
CA THR A 402 24.27 9.37 -14.70
C THR A 402 24.23 7.98 -14.06
N LEU A 403 23.14 7.71 -13.35
CA LEU A 403 22.81 6.44 -12.73
C LEU A 403 21.30 6.26 -12.86
N ALA A 404 20.85 5.11 -13.33
CA ALA A 404 19.43 4.85 -13.59
C ALA A 404 19.02 3.47 -13.10
N TYR A 405 17.82 3.34 -12.55
CA TYR A 405 17.29 2.09 -12.03
C TYR A 405 16.10 1.62 -12.87
N ASP A 406 16.24 0.46 -13.50
CA ASP A 406 15.15 -0.25 -14.15
C ASP A 406 14.30 -0.93 -13.08
N HIS A 407 13.21 -0.26 -12.67
CA HIS A 407 12.30 -0.80 -11.66
C HIS A 407 11.58 -2.08 -12.11
N ALA A 408 11.33 -2.27 -13.41
CA ALA A 408 10.68 -3.47 -13.91
C ALA A 408 11.59 -4.69 -13.68
N ARG A 409 12.87 -4.58 -14.04
CA ARG A 409 13.86 -5.66 -13.96
C ARG A 409 14.60 -5.73 -12.61
N GLY A 410 14.56 -4.66 -11.83
CA GLY A 410 15.29 -4.56 -10.56
C GLY A 410 16.79 -4.36 -10.75
N VAL A 411 17.22 -3.67 -11.81
CA VAL A 411 18.63 -3.55 -12.22
C VAL A 411 19.07 -2.09 -12.15
N LEU A 412 20.28 -1.87 -11.62
CA LEU A 412 20.94 -0.57 -11.63
C LEU A 412 21.84 -0.45 -12.87
N HIS A 413 21.78 0.68 -13.55
CA HIS A 413 22.50 0.99 -14.77
C HIS A 413 23.44 2.18 -14.54
N HIS A 414 24.73 1.89 -14.48
CA HIS A 414 25.80 2.88 -14.33
C HIS A 414 26.10 3.62 -15.63
N GLY A 415 26.51 4.88 -15.51
CA GLY A 415 26.89 5.75 -16.63
C GLY A 415 25.73 6.14 -17.56
N LEU A 416 24.49 5.83 -17.20
CA LEU A 416 23.30 6.14 -17.98
C LEU A 416 22.37 7.07 -17.19
N THR A 417 21.87 8.10 -17.86
CA THR A 417 20.75 8.88 -17.36
C THR A 417 19.44 8.10 -17.48
N ASN A 418 18.44 8.50 -16.70
CA ASN A 418 17.12 7.89 -16.79
C ASN A 418 16.46 8.07 -18.17
N GLU A 419 16.76 9.17 -18.86
CA GLU A 419 16.31 9.43 -20.24
C GLU A 419 16.92 8.43 -21.21
N GLU A 420 18.24 8.24 -21.15
CA GLU A 420 18.95 7.28 -21.99
C GLU A 420 18.52 5.84 -21.71
N LEU A 421 18.23 5.50 -20.44
CA LEU A 421 17.65 4.21 -20.08
C LEU A 421 16.26 4.03 -20.68
N GLU A 422 15.37 5.04 -20.59
CA GLU A 422 14.04 4.98 -21.21
C GLU A 422 14.14 4.73 -22.72
N GLU A 423 15.03 5.45 -23.42
CA GLU A 423 15.27 5.28 -24.85
C GLU A 423 15.90 3.93 -25.22
N ALA A 424 16.80 3.42 -24.39
CA ALA A 424 17.41 2.11 -24.59
C ALA A 424 16.36 1.00 -24.45
N LEU A 425 15.55 1.05 -23.39
CA LEU A 425 14.48 0.07 -23.15
C LEU A 425 13.36 0.17 -24.19
N ALA A 426 13.10 1.37 -24.74
CA ALA A 426 12.15 1.57 -25.82
C ALA A 426 12.50 0.82 -27.12
N LYS A 427 13.80 0.59 -27.39
CA LYS A 427 14.25 -0.13 -28.59
C LYS A 427 14.00 -1.64 -28.51
N ALA A 428 13.85 -2.16 -27.29
CA ALA A 428 13.56 -3.57 -27.02
C ALA A 428 12.49 -3.66 -25.92
N PRO A 429 11.24 -3.28 -26.22
CA PRO A 429 10.17 -3.26 -25.24
C PRO A 429 9.90 -4.68 -24.75
N MET A 430 9.62 -4.81 -23.45
CA MET A 430 9.29 -6.09 -22.83
C MET A 430 8.01 -6.67 -23.45
N ARG A 431 8.08 -7.91 -23.95
CA ARG A 431 6.89 -8.64 -24.42
C ARG A 431 6.04 -9.08 -23.22
N ASP A 432 4.74 -9.28 -23.43
CA ASP A 432 3.81 -9.65 -22.33
C ASP A 432 4.08 -11.04 -21.74
N ASP A 433 4.71 -11.92 -22.52
CA ASP A 433 5.22 -13.23 -22.12
C ASP A 433 6.63 -13.17 -21.47
N GLU A 434 7.27 -12.00 -21.45
CA GLU A 434 8.63 -11.77 -20.94
C GLU A 434 8.67 -10.97 -19.62
N ALA A 435 7.54 -10.78 -18.95
CA ALA A 435 7.54 -10.20 -17.62
C ALA A 435 8.54 -10.96 -16.72
N PRO A 436 9.46 -10.28 -16.01
CA PRO A 436 10.55 -10.96 -15.31
C PRO A 436 9.98 -11.96 -14.31
N GLU A 437 10.42 -13.21 -14.42
CA GLU A 437 10.10 -14.23 -13.42
C GLU A 437 10.40 -13.68 -12.02
N PRO A 438 9.46 -13.68 -11.07
CA PRO A 438 9.61 -12.93 -9.83
C PRO A 438 10.87 -13.30 -9.03
N THR A 439 11.30 -14.56 -9.08
CA THR A 439 12.57 -15.02 -8.49
C THR A 439 13.79 -14.37 -9.14
N ALA A 440 13.81 -14.24 -10.47
CA ALA A 440 14.92 -13.60 -11.19
C ALA A 440 14.99 -12.11 -10.84
N ARG A 441 13.84 -11.43 -10.77
CA ARG A 441 13.77 -10.03 -10.36
C ARG A 441 14.25 -9.84 -8.91
N LEU A 442 13.84 -10.70 -7.98
CA LEU A 442 14.29 -10.61 -6.58
C LEU A 442 15.82 -10.74 -6.47
N LYS A 443 16.43 -11.64 -7.26
CA LYS A 443 17.89 -11.77 -7.35
C LYS A 443 18.54 -10.49 -7.87
N ALA A 444 17.98 -9.88 -8.92
CA ALA A 444 18.48 -8.61 -9.44
C ALA A 444 18.38 -7.47 -8.41
N VAL A 445 17.25 -7.34 -7.72
CA VAL A 445 17.07 -6.33 -6.66
C VAL A 445 18.09 -6.53 -5.53
N ALA A 446 18.35 -7.77 -5.11
CA ALA A 446 19.35 -8.06 -4.09
C ALA A 446 20.76 -7.60 -4.52
N LEU A 447 21.12 -7.81 -5.79
CA LEU A 447 22.37 -7.29 -6.34
C LEU A 447 22.41 -5.75 -6.31
N ALA A 448 21.33 -5.10 -6.73
CA ALA A 448 21.24 -3.64 -6.75
C ALA A 448 21.31 -2.98 -5.34
N VAL A 449 20.97 -3.72 -4.28
CA VAL A 449 21.15 -3.27 -2.88
C VAL A 449 22.63 -3.24 -2.49
N ASP A 450 23.43 -4.14 -3.07
CA ASP A 450 24.86 -4.25 -2.77
C ASP A 450 25.71 -3.29 -3.59
N GLU A 451 25.21 -2.83 -4.76
CA GLU A 451 25.87 -1.85 -5.62
C GLU A 451 26.07 -0.48 -4.94
N GLU A 452 27.12 0.23 -5.36
CA GLU A 452 27.47 1.60 -4.94
C GLU A 452 27.72 2.46 -6.17
N ALA A 453 27.35 3.74 -6.10
CA ALA A 453 27.63 4.68 -7.18
C ALA A 453 29.15 4.91 -7.28
N THR A 454 29.66 5.11 -8.50
CA THR A 454 31.04 5.58 -8.67
C THR A 454 31.19 6.99 -8.09
N GLU A 455 32.41 7.39 -7.76
CA GLU A 455 32.66 8.76 -7.29
C GLU A 455 32.24 9.81 -8.32
N ASP A 456 32.38 9.53 -9.62
CA ASP A 456 31.98 10.45 -10.70
C ASP A 456 30.45 10.60 -10.77
N GLU A 457 29.69 9.51 -10.59
CA GLU A 457 28.23 9.55 -10.52
C GLU A 457 27.71 10.29 -9.28
N ALA A 458 28.42 10.17 -8.14
CA ALA A 458 28.05 10.83 -6.90
C ALA A 458 28.58 12.28 -6.78
N ARG A 459 29.63 12.65 -7.55
CA ARG A 459 30.31 13.96 -7.47
C ARG A 459 29.36 15.15 -7.56
N PRO A 460 28.41 15.23 -8.51
CA PRO A 460 27.56 16.41 -8.61
C PRO A 460 26.66 16.61 -7.38
N PHE A 461 26.24 15.51 -6.74
CA PHE A 461 25.52 15.59 -5.46
C PHE A 461 26.46 16.04 -4.33
N ALA A 462 27.68 15.51 -4.27
CA ALA A 462 28.67 15.86 -3.26
C ALA A 462 29.02 17.34 -3.30
N ASP A 463 29.21 17.90 -4.50
CA ASP A 463 29.58 19.30 -4.70
C ASP A 463 28.46 20.24 -4.22
N LEU A 464 27.19 19.93 -4.52
CA LEU A 464 26.05 20.71 -4.02
C LEU A 464 25.89 20.61 -2.51
N VAL A 465 26.05 19.41 -1.94
CA VAL A 465 26.00 19.22 -0.49
C VAL A 465 27.11 20.02 0.18
N ARG A 466 28.35 19.95 -0.31
CA ARG A 466 29.48 20.72 0.22
C ARG A 466 29.25 22.21 0.14
N TRP A 467 28.89 22.72 -1.03
CA TRP A 467 28.62 24.14 -1.22
C TRP A 467 27.59 24.68 -0.23
N LEU A 468 26.48 23.96 -0.02
CA LEU A 468 25.43 24.39 0.91
C LEU A 468 25.84 24.25 2.39
N LEU A 469 26.71 23.31 2.74
CA LEU A 469 27.17 23.15 4.11
C LEU A 469 28.29 24.14 4.48
N ASP A 470 29.12 24.53 3.51
CA ASP A 470 30.27 25.42 3.71
C ASP A 470 29.90 26.92 3.61
N ASP A 471 28.84 27.26 2.87
CA ASP A 471 28.32 28.64 2.74
C ASP A 471 26.91 28.77 3.35
N GLU A 472 26.84 29.22 4.60
CA GLU A 472 25.55 29.46 5.29
C GLU A 472 24.70 30.50 4.56
N ALA A 473 25.30 31.49 3.91
CA ALA A 473 24.55 32.48 3.14
C ALA A 473 23.93 31.84 1.89
N ALA A 474 24.62 30.92 1.22
CA ALA A 474 24.03 30.10 0.17
C ALA A 474 22.89 29.23 0.68
N LEU A 475 23.09 28.53 1.81
CA LEU A 475 22.05 27.72 2.43
C LEU A 475 20.77 28.52 2.69
N ARG A 476 20.90 29.73 3.29
CA ARG A 476 19.79 30.65 3.53
C ARG A 476 19.09 31.07 2.25
N ARG A 477 19.86 31.56 1.26
CA ARG A 477 19.31 32.01 -0.03
C ARG A 477 18.53 30.90 -0.73
N GLU A 478 19.11 29.71 -0.82
CA GLU A 478 18.48 28.60 -1.54
C GLU A 478 17.31 27.99 -0.76
N SER A 479 17.36 27.96 0.58
CA SER A 479 16.23 27.63 1.46
C SER A 479 15.03 28.56 1.20
N GLU A 480 15.25 29.88 1.27
CA GLU A 480 14.21 30.89 1.05
C GLU A 480 13.66 30.84 -0.38
N ARG A 481 14.53 30.69 -1.37
CA ARG A 481 14.16 30.58 -2.79
C ARG A 481 13.28 29.36 -3.05
N SER A 482 13.70 28.19 -2.55
CA SER A 482 12.97 26.93 -2.71
C SER A 482 11.58 27.04 -2.09
N ARG A 483 11.52 27.55 -0.84
CA ARG A 483 10.25 27.74 -0.14
C ARG A 483 9.32 28.70 -0.85
N ARG A 484 9.81 29.87 -1.25
CA ARG A 484 9.01 30.90 -1.93
C ARG A 484 8.38 30.34 -3.20
N SER A 485 9.18 29.67 -4.03
CA SER A 485 8.72 29.07 -5.29
C SER A 485 7.63 28.02 -5.05
N PHE A 486 7.83 27.12 -4.08
CA PHE A 486 6.85 26.09 -3.78
C PHE A 486 5.56 26.65 -3.14
N VAL A 487 5.67 27.64 -2.25
CA VAL A 487 4.49 28.29 -1.65
C VAL A 487 3.64 28.98 -2.71
N GLU A 488 4.28 29.67 -3.66
CA GLU A 488 3.59 30.28 -4.80
C GLU A 488 2.86 29.22 -5.65
N PHE A 489 3.54 28.12 -5.96
CA PHE A 489 2.94 26.96 -6.63
C PHE A 489 1.74 26.39 -5.87
N ALA A 490 1.90 26.07 -4.58
CA ALA A 490 0.86 25.44 -3.78
C ALA A 490 -0.35 26.36 -3.57
N THR A 491 -0.12 27.67 -3.39
CA THR A 491 -1.19 28.65 -3.17
C THR A 491 -2.04 28.85 -4.42
N ARG A 492 -1.43 28.92 -5.61
CA ARG A 492 -2.17 29.05 -6.89
C ARG A 492 -3.12 27.89 -7.15
N ARG A 493 -2.77 26.72 -6.64
CA ARG A 493 -3.46 25.45 -6.86
C ARG A 493 -4.45 25.08 -5.76
N GLN A 494 -4.48 25.86 -4.68
CA GLN A 494 -5.30 25.55 -3.52
C GLN A 494 -6.79 25.43 -3.89
N GLY A 495 -7.35 24.24 -3.66
CA GLY A 495 -8.77 23.97 -3.88
C GLY A 495 -9.19 23.79 -5.35
N GLU A 496 -8.25 23.61 -6.27
CA GLU A 496 -8.54 23.23 -7.67
C GLU A 496 -9.37 21.93 -7.73
N PHE A 497 -9.02 20.91 -6.92
CA PHE A 497 -9.76 19.65 -6.90
C PHE A 497 -11.21 19.84 -6.41
N ALA A 498 -11.39 20.64 -5.36
CA ALA A 498 -12.72 20.97 -4.87
C ALA A 498 -13.58 21.69 -5.91
N ARG A 499 -12.99 22.66 -6.65
CA ARG A 499 -13.65 23.35 -7.76
C ARG A 499 -13.99 22.39 -8.90
N MET A 500 -13.10 21.45 -9.22
CA MET A 500 -13.36 20.39 -10.20
C MET A 500 -14.59 19.56 -9.81
N LEU A 501 -14.72 19.15 -8.55
CA LEU A 501 -15.90 18.38 -8.11
C LEU A 501 -17.18 19.23 -8.09
N GLN A 502 -17.09 20.49 -7.63
CA GLN A 502 -18.24 21.40 -7.56
C GLN A 502 -18.81 21.74 -8.93
N SER A 503 -17.97 21.87 -9.96
CA SER A 503 -18.44 22.18 -11.32
C SER A 503 -19.33 21.06 -11.90
N LEU A 504 -19.15 19.81 -11.44
CA LEU A 504 -19.96 18.68 -11.88
C LEU A 504 -21.40 18.73 -11.35
N ALA A 505 -21.62 19.35 -10.19
CA ALA A 505 -22.94 19.41 -9.54
C ALA A 505 -24.00 20.20 -10.33
N ALA A 506 -23.57 21.05 -11.27
CA ALA A 506 -24.46 21.82 -12.13
C ALA A 506 -25.03 21.00 -13.31
N THR A 507 -24.57 19.77 -13.52
CA THR A 507 -24.97 18.93 -14.66
C THR A 507 -25.96 17.85 -14.21
N ASP A 508 -27.10 17.74 -14.90
CA ASP A 508 -28.08 16.69 -14.58
C ASP A 508 -27.60 15.31 -15.05
N VAL A 509 -27.81 14.30 -14.20
CA VAL A 509 -27.33 12.93 -14.44
C VAL A 509 -28.46 12.15 -15.14
N GLY A 510 -28.50 12.28 -16.47
CA GLY A 510 -29.52 11.69 -17.34
C GLY A 510 -29.70 10.17 -17.22
N HIS A 511 -30.76 9.66 -17.84
CA HIS A 511 -31.13 8.25 -17.78
C HIS A 511 -30.54 7.44 -18.94
N GLU A 512 -29.45 6.72 -18.70
CA GLU A 512 -29.03 5.61 -19.57
C GLU A 512 -29.48 4.27 -18.97
N GLY A 513 -30.23 3.48 -19.74
CA GLY A 513 -30.78 2.19 -19.33
C GLY A 513 -29.76 1.03 -19.39
N GLY A 514 -29.79 0.17 -18.37
CA GLY A 514 -29.06 -1.11 -18.29
C GLY A 514 -28.54 -1.42 -16.88
N GLY A 515 -28.47 -2.69 -16.49
CA GLY A 515 -27.86 -3.12 -15.20
C GLY A 515 -26.32 -3.00 -15.21
N VAL A 516 -25.67 -3.14 -14.05
CA VAL A 516 -24.18 -3.05 -13.96
C VAL A 516 -23.51 -4.16 -14.78
N HIS A 517 -24.06 -5.37 -14.71
CA HIS A 517 -23.62 -6.51 -15.51
C HIS A 517 -23.90 -6.34 -17.01
N GLU A 518 -24.99 -5.67 -17.37
CA GLU A 518 -25.33 -5.39 -18.77
C GLU A 518 -24.41 -4.32 -19.37
N ARG A 519 -24.06 -3.29 -18.60
CA ARG A 519 -23.03 -2.30 -18.99
C ARG A 519 -21.65 -2.94 -19.13
N ALA A 520 -21.23 -3.77 -18.17
CA ALA A 520 -19.96 -4.50 -18.27
C ALA A 520 -19.91 -5.42 -19.51
N ARG A 521 -21.02 -6.08 -19.85
CA ARG A 521 -21.14 -6.89 -21.08
C ARG A 521 -21.14 -6.03 -22.35
N ARG A 522 -21.86 -4.90 -22.38
CA ARG A 522 -21.82 -3.94 -23.51
C ARG A 522 -20.41 -3.36 -23.70
N ALA A 523 -19.66 -3.22 -22.61
CA ALA A 523 -18.27 -2.81 -22.62
C ALA A 523 -17.29 -3.93 -23.00
N GLY A 524 -17.77 -5.16 -23.26
CA GLY A 524 -16.98 -6.26 -23.82
C GLY A 524 -16.31 -7.20 -22.82
N PHE A 525 -16.72 -7.21 -21.54
CA PHE A 525 -16.04 -8.01 -20.50
C PHE A 525 -16.89 -9.16 -19.95
N ASP A 526 -16.29 -10.36 -19.86
CA ASP A 526 -16.72 -11.38 -18.90
C ASP A 526 -16.00 -11.13 -17.57
N LEU A 527 -16.78 -10.72 -16.57
CA LEU A 527 -16.29 -10.26 -15.28
C LEU A 527 -15.56 -11.36 -14.47
N VAL A 528 -15.59 -12.63 -14.86
CA VAL A 528 -15.05 -13.72 -14.02
C VAL A 528 -13.64 -14.16 -14.40
N GLN A 529 -13.28 -14.19 -15.68
CA GLN A 529 -12.05 -14.87 -16.14
C GLN A 529 -10.75 -14.12 -15.83
N LEU A 530 -10.71 -12.81 -16.01
CA LEU A 530 -9.48 -12.00 -15.93
C LEU A 530 -8.84 -11.95 -14.53
N VAL A 531 -9.62 -12.09 -13.46
CA VAL A 531 -9.14 -12.00 -12.07
C VAL A 531 -8.60 -13.34 -11.57
N GLU A 532 -9.14 -14.46 -12.06
CA GLU A 532 -8.62 -15.78 -11.71
C GLU A 532 -7.24 -16.04 -12.31
N GLU A 533 -6.90 -15.38 -13.41
CA GLU A 533 -5.60 -15.52 -14.08
C GLU A 533 -4.49 -14.72 -13.39
N ASP A 534 -4.73 -13.46 -13.02
CA ASP A 534 -3.75 -12.63 -12.29
C ASP A 534 -3.49 -13.17 -10.87
N LEU A 535 -4.54 -13.58 -10.13
CA LEU A 535 -4.38 -14.17 -8.80
C LEU A 535 -3.65 -15.53 -8.83
N ARG A 536 -3.77 -16.29 -9.92
CA ARG A 536 -3.01 -17.54 -10.11
C ARG A 536 -1.52 -17.27 -10.34
N ARG A 537 -1.17 -16.19 -11.05
CA ARG A 537 0.21 -15.84 -11.39
C ARG A 537 1.04 -15.44 -10.15
N ASP A 538 0.47 -14.61 -9.27
CA ASP A 538 1.13 -14.20 -8.02
C ASP A 538 1.28 -15.36 -7.02
N ALA A 539 0.28 -16.26 -6.98
CA ALA A 539 0.33 -17.45 -6.14
C ALA A 539 1.47 -18.40 -6.54
N LEU A 540 1.65 -18.64 -7.85
CA LEU A 540 2.70 -19.52 -8.38
C LEU A 540 4.11 -18.98 -8.11
N ALA A 541 4.29 -17.66 -8.23
CA ALA A 541 5.57 -17.02 -7.95
C ALA A 541 5.95 -17.08 -6.47
N THR A 542 4.96 -16.90 -5.59
CA THR A 542 5.15 -17.03 -4.14
C THR A 542 5.57 -18.44 -3.75
N GLU A 543 4.95 -19.48 -4.34
CA GLU A 543 5.31 -20.88 -4.07
C GLU A 543 6.76 -21.23 -4.49
N ALA A 544 7.26 -20.65 -5.58
CA ALA A 544 8.64 -20.85 -6.03
C ALA A 544 9.67 -20.25 -5.06
N ILE A 545 9.43 -19.02 -4.58
CA ILE A 545 10.30 -18.32 -3.63
C ILE A 545 10.37 -19.07 -2.29
N VAL A 546 9.22 -19.54 -1.81
CA VAL A 546 9.14 -20.31 -0.56
C VAL A 546 9.98 -21.58 -0.65
N ARG A 547 9.97 -22.27 -1.80
CA ARG A 547 10.74 -23.50 -1.97
C ARG A 547 12.26 -23.28 -1.94
N GLU A 548 12.75 -22.14 -2.43
CA GLU A 548 14.19 -21.86 -2.54
C GLU A 548 14.80 -21.38 -1.21
N ARG A 549 14.04 -20.65 -0.39
CA ARG A 549 14.57 -19.95 0.80
C ARG A 549 14.19 -20.57 2.14
N MET A 550 13.25 -21.53 2.16
CA MET A 550 12.75 -22.15 3.39
C MET A 550 13.82 -22.98 4.09
N GLU A 551 13.94 -22.79 5.40
CA GLU A 551 14.80 -23.59 6.28
C GLU A 551 13.97 -24.67 7.01
N ALA A 552 14.46 -25.90 7.06
CA ALA A 552 13.80 -26.99 7.79
C ALA A 552 14.00 -26.87 9.31
N ILE A 553 12.96 -27.21 10.07
CA ILE A 553 13.01 -27.40 11.52
C ILE A 553 12.96 -28.91 11.78
N ASP A 554 14.12 -29.51 12.00
CA ASP A 554 14.27 -30.95 12.26
C ASP A 554 14.98 -31.20 13.60
N PRO A 555 14.35 -31.88 14.59
CA PRO A 555 12.97 -32.37 14.57
C PRO A 555 11.93 -31.23 14.65
N PRO A 556 10.69 -31.44 14.17
CA PRO A 556 9.62 -30.44 14.24
C PRO A 556 9.44 -29.87 15.66
N ALA A 557 9.35 -28.54 15.75
CA ALA A 557 9.26 -27.83 17.02
C ALA A 557 7.83 -27.42 17.35
N ALA A 558 7.45 -27.50 18.63
CA ALA A 558 6.14 -27.03 19.08
C ALA A 558 6.13 -25.51 19.29
N PHE A 559 5.15 -24.83 18.71
CA PHE A 559 4.88 -23.41 18.90
C PHE A 559 3.52 -23.22 19.58
N GLN A 560 3.49 -22.41 20.64
CA GLN A 560 2.28 -22.01 21.32
C GLN A 560 1.73 -20.72 20.72
N VAL A 561 0.43 -20.71 20.40
CA VAL A 561 -0.29 -19.48 20.07
C VAL A 561 -0.45 -18.65 21.33
N VAL A 562 0.17 -17.47 21.38
CA VAL A 562 0.13 -16.59 22.56
C VAL A 562 -0.77 -15.37 22.36
N HIS A 563 -0.99 -14.96 21.11
CA HIS A 563 -1.86 -13.83 20.79
C HIS A 563 -3.35 -14.19 20.87
N LYS A 564 -4.14 -13.30 21.48
CA LYS A 564 -5.57 -13.48 21.74
C LYS A 564 -6.42 -12.70 20.73
N PRO A 565 -7.57 -13.25 20.30
CA PRO A 565 -8.12 -14.56 20.67
C PRO A 565 -7.52 -15.73 19.87
N MET A 566 -6.91 -15.46 18.72
CA MET A 566 -6.36 -16.44 17.78
C MET A 566 -5.27 -15.82 16.90
N VAL A 567 -4.54 -16.66 16.19
CA VAL A 567 -3.61 -16.29 15.10
C VAL A 567 -4.11 -16.94 13.82
N TYR A 568 -4.09 -16.21 12.71
CA TYR A 568 -4.46 -16.78 11.41
C TYR A 568 -3.30 -17.54 10.78
N LEU A 569 -3.63 -18.68 10.17
CA LEU A 569 -2.71 -19.50 9.38
C LEU A 569 -2.91 -19.21 7.88
N ARG A 570 -1.82 -19.15 7.15
CA ARG A 570 -1.74 -18.63 5.77
C ARG A 570 -1.25 -19.69 4.79
N ALA A 571 -1.64 -19.61 3.52
CA ALA A 571 -1.21 -20.55 2.48
C ALA A 571 0.30 -20.46 2.18
N ALA A 572 0.88 -19.28 2.40
CA ALA A 572 2.28 -18.94 2.19
C ALA A 572 2.76 -18.00 3.31
N PRO A 573 4.08 -17.85 3.55
CA PRO A 573 4.66 -17.00 4.59
C PRO A 573 4.60 -15.53 4.20
N SER A 574 3.38 -15.02 4.05
CA SER A 574 3.11 -13.64 3.71
C SER A 574 1.80 -13.20 4.36
N LEU A 575 1.76 -11.95 4.81
CA LEU A 575 0.51 -11.30 5.18
C LEU A 575 -0.42 -11.18 3.97
N GLU A 576 0.19 -11.19 2.78
CA GLU A 576 -0.38 -11.27 1.45
C GLU A 576 -0.55 -12.72 0.94
N ALA A 577 -0.63 -13.74 1.80
CA ALA A 577 -1.16 -15.06 1.43
C ALA A 577 -2.60 -15.35 1.90
N GLU A 578 -3.34 -16.21 1.18
CA GLU A 578 -4.69 -16.64 1.58
C GLU A 578 -4.74 -17.15 3.03
N ILE A 579 -5.80 -16.79 3.76
CA ILE A 579 -6.07 -17.35 5.08
C ILE A 579 -6.64 -18.76 4.92
N VAL A 580 -5.87 -19.78 5.30
CA VAL A 580 -6.25 -21.20 5.18
C VAL A 580 -6.70 -21.81 6.50
N GLY A 581 -6.47 -21.11 7.61
CA GLY A 581 -6.90 -21.56 8.93
C GLY A 581 -6.78 -20.48 10.00
N ALA A 582 -7.17 -20.82 11.21
CA ALA A 582 -6.94 -20.02 12.41
C ALA A 582 -6.62 -20.96 13.57
N ALA A 583 -5.72 -20.54 14.45
CA ALA A 583 -5.34 -21.27 15.65
C ALA A 583 -5.59 -20.39 16.88
N LEU A 584 -6.37 -20.89 17.83
CA LEU A 584 -6.74 -20.16 19.03
C LEU A 584 -5.57 -19.98 19.99
N ALA A 585 -5.63 -18.89 20.77
CA ALA A 585 -4.72 -18.66 21.88
C ALA A 585 -4.67 -19.90 22.79
N GLY A 586 -3.45 -20.34 23.09
CA GLY A 586 -3.15 -21.54 23.84
C GLY A 586 -2.93 -22.78 22.98
N MET A 587 -3.33 -22.84 21.71
CA MET A 587 -3.05 -24.01 20.87
C MET A 587 -1.53 -24.25 20.73
N LEU A 588 -1.13 -25.53 20.75
CA LEU A 588 0.24 -25.94 20.40
C LEU A 588 0.22 -26.51 18.98
N ILE A 589 1.07 -25.99 18.12
CA ILE A 589 1.15 -26.38 16.71
C ILE A 589 2.58 -26.87 16.46
N LEU A 590 2.73 -28.06 15.89
CA LEU A 590 4.04 -28.53 15.44
C LEU A 590 4.39 -27.84 14.14
N MET A 591 5.63 -27.36 14.05
CA MET A 591 6.14 -26.64 12.90
C MET A 591 7.40 -27.33 12.37
N ASP A 592 7.48 -27.50 11.05
CA ASP A 592 8.53 -28.27 10.37
C ASP A 592 9.47 -27.41 9.51
N ALA A 593 9.15 -26.12 9.33
CA ALA A 593 9.97 -25.21 8.56
C ALA A 593 9.78 -23.75 8.99
N GLN A 594 10.73 -22.89 8.61
CA GLN A 594 10.66 -21.45 8.82
C GLN A 594 11.14 -20.66 7.60
N LEU A 595 10.64 -19.44 7.47
CA LEU A 595 11.07 -18.47 6.45
C LEU A 595 10.73 -17.05 6.93
N ASP A 596 11.72 -16.16 7.03
CA ASP A 596 11.53 -14.72 7.27
C ASP A 596 10.54 -14.39 8.42
N GLY A 597 10.65 -15.07 9.56
CA GLY A 597 9.78 -14.85 10.73
C GLY A 597 8.44 -15.59 10.69
N TRP A 598 8.20 -16.41 9.67
CA TRP A 598 7.07 -17.33 9.57
C TRP A 598 7.49 -18.77 9.86
N VAL A 599 6.56 -19.57 10.37
CA VAL A 599 6.74 -21.00 10.63
C VAL A 599 5.65 -21.82 9.96
N ARG A 600 6.02 -22.93 9.33
CA ARG A 600 5.10 -23.81 8.59
C ARG A 600 4.64 -24.98 9.45
N THR A 601 3.35 -25.30 9.40
CA THR A 601 2.77 -26.44 10.13
C THR A 601 3.34 -27.76 9.62
N ALA A 602 3.73 -28.64 10.55
CA ALA A 602 4.20 -29.99 10.24
C ALA A 602 3.07 -30.86 9.68
N ASP A 603 1.84 -30.66 10.17
CA ASP A 603 0.65 -31.34 9.68
C ASP A 603 -0.18 -30.40 8.79
N PRO A 604 -0.81 -30.92 7.72
CA PRO A 604 -1.77 -30.16 6.93
C PRO A 604 -2.98 -29.70 7.74
N VAL A 605 -3.49 -28.51 7.44
CA VAL A 605 -4.69 -27.97 8.11
C VAL A 605 -5.94 -28.63 7.52
N SER A 606 -6.81 -29.15 8.41
CA SER A 606 -7.87 -30.13 8.11
C SER A 606 -8.96 -29.71 7.10
N LYS A 607 -8.99 -28.45 6.65
CA LYS A 607 -9.95 -27.95 5.66
C LYS A 607 -9.38 -27.78 4.25
N THR A 608 -8.06 -27.79 4.07
CA THR A 608 -7.41 -27.52 2.77
C THR A 608 -6.50 -28.66 2.28
N GLY A 609 -6.08 -29.56 3.19
CA GLY A 609 -5.07 -30.57 2.88
C GLY A 609 -3.68 -30.00 2.59
N ARG A 610 -3.47 -28.70 2.88
CA ARG A 610 -2.19 -28.01 2.69
C ARG A 610 -1.56 -27.68 4.04
N HIS A 611 -0.22 -27.67 4.06
CA HIS A 611 0.53 -27.05 5.15
C HIS A 611 0.24 -25.56 5.16
N ALA A 612 0.28 -24.95 6.34
CA ALA A 612 -0.01 -23.53 6.51
C ALA A 612 1.14 -22.82 7.24
N TRP A 613 1.21 -21.52 7.09
CA TRP A 613 2.23 -20.66 7.69
C TRP A 613 1.62 -19.79 8.77
N GLY A 614 2.29 -19.70 9.93
CA GLY A 614 1.95 -18.79 11.00
C GLY A 614 3.07 -17.78 11.21
N LEU A 615 2.72 -16.51 11.33
CA LEU A 615 3.68 -15.45 11.66
C LEU A 615 4.08 -15.56 13.13
N VAL A 616 5.36 -15.50 13.44
CA VAL A 616 5.87 -15.61 14.82
C VAL A 616 5.70 -14.32 15.59
N ASP A 617 6.09 -13.20 14.98
CA ASP A 617 6.00 -11.86 15.58
C ASP A 617 5.24 -10.90 14.68
N GLY A 618 4.13 -10.40 15.20
CA GLY A 618 3.26 -9.41 14.57
C GLY A 618 3.53 -7.98 15.03
N ALA A 619 4.67 -7.67 15.65
CA ALA A 619 5.03 -6.30 16.04
C ALA A 619 4.95 -5.33 14.84
N GLY A 620 5.40 -5.77 13.65
CA GLY A 620 5.32 -5.00 12.40
C GLY A 620 3.89 -4.70 11.92
N ILE A 621 2.89 -5.40 12.47
CA ILE A 621 1.45 -5.18 12.20
C ILE A 621 0.66 -4.77 13.45
N GLY A 622 1.35 -4.39 14.53
CA GLY A 622 0.71 -3.91 15.76
C GLY A 622 0.03 -4.99 16.62
N LEU A 623 0.31 -6.27 16.36
CA LEU A 623 -0.27 -7.40 17.12
C LEU A 623 0.69 -7.98 18.16
N GLY A 624 1.97 -7.60 18.13
CA GLY A 624 3.02 -8.13 19.00
C GLY A 624 3.30 -9.62 18.76
N CYS A 625 3.91 -10.30 19.73
CA CYS A 625 4.24 -11.72 19.58
C CYS A 625 2.98 -12.58 19.38
N LEU A 626 2.97 -13.37 18.29
CA LEU A 626 1.84 -14.20 17.87
C LEU A 626 2.02 -15.66 18.27
N LEU A 627 3.20 -16.21 17.97
CA LEU A 627 3.59 -17.57 18.29
C LEU A 627 4.87 -17.56 19.12
N LYS A 628 4.93 -18.40 20.15
CA LYS A 628 6.12 -18.58 20.98
C LYS A 628 6.57 -20.03 20.92
N ARG A 629 7.84 -20.28 20.61
CA ARG A 629 8.41 -21.63 20.67
C ARG A 629 8.25 -22.18 22.09
N ALA A 630 7.63 -23.35 22.22
CA ALA A 630 7.47 -24.02 23.50
C ALA A 630 8.84 -24.60 23.92
N SER A 631 9.21 -24.35 25.17
CA SER A 631 10.44 -24.86 25.80
C SER A 631 10.36 -26.33 26.14
#